data_AF-A0A2N3FH44-F1
#
_entry.id   AF-A0A2N3FH44-F1
#
_cell.length_a   1.000
_cell.length_b   1.000
_cell.length_c   1.000
_cell.angle_alpha   90.00
_cell.angle_beta   90.00
_cell.angle_gamma   90.00
#
_symmetry.space_group_name_H-M   'P 1'
#
loop_
_entity.id
_entity.type
_entity.pdbx_description
1 polymer ?
#
loop_
_entity_poly.entity_id
_entity_poly.type
_entity_poly.pdbx_seq_one_letter_code
_entity_poly.pdbx_strand_id
1 'polypeptide(L)'
;MKMDRKVLLYSAIGALVIAALIPLFDATLVPAIALLPDLGASWYLWKLPDPTWVTRLSVWAPYIVHQVVVWYLIYRLNASKKRIDDSMSKWNWWLLGVNALFVVAHFAQTALFYDGLAQDVPIWSSQYSVIFMLVMILIMKNRWRGLFFGRKVRLPKDGVRLTSMSHTYYIAWAAIYTFWFHPVVSEWAHVVGFFYMFLLFIQLSLARTRVHSSKYWTLALEVLVLFHGASVAFYTQQSIIWTMFLTGFMTIFIVTQIYGLGLPKWSIRLASAAYLLLSLSLYTFYPSGSLSTERLSQIYQISFIPVTEYALVFVVAAALWAVSLLPPVRAKLHPGGSETVSR
;
A
#
# COMPACT_ATOMS: atom_id res chain seq x y z
N MET A 1 9.02 21.34 -17.49
CA MET A 1 8.61 20.07 -16.84
C MET A 1 7.52 19.40 -17.67
N LYS A 2 7.60 18.09 -17.89
CA LYS A 2 6.62 17.29 -18.65
C LYS A 2 5.26 17.23 -17.94
N MET A 3 4.18 16.95 -18.68
CA MET A 3 2.80 17.02 -18.17
C MET A 3 2.60 16.07 -16.98
N ASP A 4 2.95 14.79 -17.11
CA ASP A 4 2.85 13.81 -16.03
C ASP A 4 3.56 14.23 -14.73
N ARG A 5 4.74 14.86 -14.83
CA ARG A 5 5.48 15.40 -13.68
C ARG A 5 4.81 16.62 -13.06
N LYS A 6 4.19 17.50 -13.86
CA LYS A 6 3.37 18.61 -13.36
C LYS A 6 2.18 18.08 -12.58
N VAL A 7 1.45 17.10 -13.15
CA VAL A 7 0.32 16.46 -12.46
C VAL A 7 0.77 15.82 -11.15
N LEU A 8 1.87 15.06 -11.15
CA LEU A 8 2.43 14.48 -9.92
C LEU A 8 2.69 15.58 -8.87
N LEU A 9 3.42 16.63 -9.24
CA LEU A 9 3.81 17.68 -8.29
C LEU A 9 2.59 18.38 -7.68
N TYR A 10 1.68 18.88 -8.52
CA TYR A 10 0.51 19.61 -8.02
C TYR A 10 -0.43 18.71 -7.22
N SER A 11 -0.62 17.46 -7.66
CA SER A 11 -1.47 16.53 -6.91
C SER A 11 -0.84 16.13 -5.59
N ALA A 12 0.49 15.95 -5.53
CA ALA A 12 1.20 15.64 -4.29
C ALA A 12 1.18 16.82 -3.30
N ILE A 13 1.30 18.06 -3.78
CA ILE A 13 1.09 19.26 -2.97
C ILE A 13 -0.36 19.31 -2.46
N GLY A 14 -1.34 19.08 -3.33
CA GLY A 14 -2.75 19.01 -2.94
C GLY A 14 -3.00 17.92 -1.88
N ALA A 15 -2.44 16.74 -2.05
CA ALA A 15 -2.52 15.64 -1.09
C ALA A 15 -1.90 16.03 0.28
N LEU A 16 -0.76 16.71 0.27
CA LEU A 16 -0.12 17.19 1.50
C LEU A 16 -0.99 18.24 2.20
N VAL A 17 -1.54 19.20 1.45
CA VAL A 17 -2.44 20.23 1.99
C VAL A 17 -3.69 19.60 2.59
N ILE A 18 -4.35 18.68 1.87
CA ILE A 18 -5.55 18.00 2.36
C ILE A 18 -5.23 17.20 3.64
N ALA A 19 -4.11 16.47 3.66
CA ALA A 19 -3.70 15.74 4.85
C ALA A 19 -3.40 16.67 6.03
N ALA A 20 -2.73 17.81 5.79
CA ALA A 20 -2.43 18.81 6.82
C ALA A 20 -3.70 19.51 7.37
N LEU A 21 -4.81 19.47 6.64
CA LEU A 21 -6.10 20.00 7.08
C LEU A 21 -6.91 19.01 7.91
N ILE A 22 -6.54 17.73 7.97
CA ILE A 22 -7.26 16.70 8.76
C ILE A 22 -7.41 17.12 10.23
N PRO A 23 -6.37 17.63 10.92
CA PRO A 23 -6.52 18.08 12.31
C PRO A 23 -7.55 19.18 12.51
N LEU A 24 -7.57 20.16 11.60
CA LEU A 24 -8.55 21.24 11.63
C LEU A 24 -9.96 20.70 11.33
N PHE A 25 -10.08 19.81 10.34
CA PHE A 25 -11.34 19.17 9.97
C PHE A 25 -11.92 18.37 11.14
N ASP A 26 -11.12 17.51 11.78
CA ASP A 26 -11.54 16.69 12.91
C ASP A 26 -12.00 17.55 14.09
N ALA A 27 -11.22 18.58 14.44
CA ALA A 27 -11.54 19.47 15.55
C ALA A 27 -12.80 20.34 15.34
N THR A 28 -13.25 20.54 14.09
CA THR A 28 -14.33 21.49 13.76
C THR A 28 -15.60 20.86 13.21
N LEU A 29 -15.47 19.76 12.46
CA LEU A 29 -16.56 19.17 11.70
C LEU A 29 -16.87 17.72 12.10
N VAL A 30 -15.96 17.04 12.78
CA VAL A 30 -16.19 15.67 13.21
C VAL A 30 -16.85 15.68 14.60
N PRO A 31 -17.97 14.96 14.80
CA PRO A 31 -18.62 14.87 16.09
C PRO A 31 -17.69 14.26 17.14
N ALA A 32 -17.74 14.77 18.37
CA ALA A 32 -17.02 14.16 19.48
C ALA A 32 -17.66 12.78 19.81
N ILE A 33 -16.95 11.70 19.49
CA ILE A 33 -17.39 10.33 19.75
C ILE A 33 -16.65 9.75 20.95
N ALA A 34 -17.39 9.25 21.93
CA ALA A 34 -16.84 8.47 23.03
C ALA A 34 -16.55 7.04 22.56
N LEU A 35 -15.29 6.74 22.23
CA LEU A 35 -14.89 5.42 21.75
C LEU A 35 -15.00 4.35 22.84
N LEU A 36 -15.29 3.12 22.40
CA LEU A 36 -15.32 1.95 23.28
C LEU A 36 -13.90 1.56 23.72
N PRO A 37 -13.75 0.94 24.90
CA PRO A 37 -12.46 0.50 25.40
C PRO A 37 -11.83 -0.54 24.46
N ASP A 38 -10.50 -0.59 24.46
CA ASP A 38 -9.76 -1.60 23.70
C ASP A 38 -10.07 -3.02 24.22
N LEU A 39 -10.51 -3.90 23.32
CA LEU A 39 -10.85 -5.30 23.61
C LEU A 39 -9.73 -6.29 23.21
N GLY A 40 -8.56 -5.80 22.84
CA GLY A 40 -7.35 -6.59 22.59
C GLY A 40 -6.96 -6.65 21.12
N ALA A 41 -6.09 -7.61 20.77
CA ALA A 41 -5.29 -7.57 19.54
C ALA A 41 -6.05 -7.49 18.20
N SER A 42 -7.33 -7.87 18.15
CA SER A 42 -8.17 -7.79 16.94
C SER A 42 -9.19 -6.64 16.97
N TRP A 43 -9.23 -5.90 18.07
CA TRP A 43 -10.10 -4.76 18.24
C TRP A 43 -9.59 -3.58 17.40
N TYR A 44 -10.52 -2.85 16.82
CA TYR A 44 -10.22 -1.62 16.12
C TYR A 44 -10.93 -0.49 16.86
N LEU A 45 -10.16 0.48 17.34
CA LEU A 45 -10.59 1.46 18.33
C LEU A 45 -11.59 2.48 17.77
N TRP A 46 -11.38 2.96 16.54
CA TRP A 46 -12.20 4.01 15.91
C TRP A 46 -13.47 3.44 15.27
N LYS A 47 -14.28 2.75 16.08
CA LYS A 47 -15.62 2.29 15.71
C LYS A 47 -16.67 3.17 16.36
N LEU A 48 -17.77 3.40 15.64
CA LEU A 48 -18.92 4.07 16.22
C LEU A 48 -19.53 3.12 17.29
N PRO A 49 -19.78 3.57 18.53
CA PRO A 49 -20.31 2.70 19.60
C PRO A 49 -21.69 2.12 19.29
N ASP A 50 -22.58 2.95 18.74
CA ASP A 50 -23.97 2.62 18.42
C ASP A 50 -24.24 2.73 16.91
N PRO A 51 -23.68 1.83 16.09
CA PRO A 51 -23.83 1.88 14.64
C PRO A 51 -25.25 1.53 14.22
N THR A 52 -25.81 2.28 13.27
CA THR A 52 -27.11 1.99 12.68
C THR A 52 -26.95 1.45 11.26
N TRP A 53 -28.02 0.94 10.66
CA TRP A 53 -27.98 0.56 9.25
C TRP A 53 -27.66 1.77 8.34
N VAL A 54 -28.02 3.00 8.76
CA VAL A 54 -27.74 4.24 8.02
C VAL A 54 -26.26 4.57 8.07
N THR A 55 -25.61 4.50 9.24
CA THR A 55 -24.17 4.79 9.37
C THR A 55 -23.34 3.78 8.58
N ARG A 56 -23.71 2.49 8.62
CA ARG A 56 -23.08 1.44 7.81
C ARG A 56 -23.30 1.67 6.31
N LEU A 57 -24.53 1.98 5.89
CA LEU A 57 -24.83 2.27 4.48
C LEU A 57 -24.06 3.51 4.00
N SER A 58 -23.87 4.51 4.87
CA SER A 58 -23.15 5.75 4.56
C SER A 58 -21.71 5.53 4.14
N VAL A 59 -21.05 4.46 4.61
CA VAL A 59 -19.68 4.10 4.22
C VAL A 59 -19.64 3.05 3.12
N TRP A 60 -20.49 2.01 3.18
CA TRP A 60 -20.50 0.94 2.18
C TRP A 60 -20.94 1.41 0.80
N ALA A 61 -21.96 2.26 0.71
CA ALA A 61 -22.45 2.77 -0.56
C ALA A 61 -21.37 3.55 -1.34
N PRO A 62 -20.74 4.61 -0.78
CA PRO A 62 -19.69 5.32 -1.51
C PRO A 62 -18.44 4.47 -1.71
N TYR A 63 -18.09 3.55 -0.81
CA TYR A 63 -17.02 2.57 -1.06
C TYR A 63 -17.27 1.75 -2.34
N ILE A 64 -18.44 1.14 -2.46
CA ILE A 64 -18.80 0.30 -3.63
C ILE A 64 -18.83 1.15 -4.90
N VAL A 65 -19.44 2.34 -4.85
CA VAL A 65 -19.48 3.24 -6.01
C VAL A 65 -18.06 3.67 -6.40
N HIS A 66 -17.23 4.08 -5.44
CA HIS A 66 -15.83 4.45 -5.68
C HIS A 66 -15.09 3.29 -6.36
N GLN A 67 -15.21 2.08 -5.83
CA GLN A 67 -14.54 0.90 -6.35
C GLN A 67 -14.96 0.57 -7.79
N VAL A 68 -16.27 0.51 -8.05
CA VAL A 68 -16.83 0.14 -9.35
C VAL A 68 -16.48 1.18 -10.41
N VAL A 69 -16.60 2.47 -10.09
CA VAL A 69 -16.26 3.56 -11.01
C VAL A 69 -14.77 3.51 -11.34
N VAL A 70 -13.89 3.34 -10.35
CA VAL A 70 -12.45 3.27 -10.60
C VAL A 70 -12.08 2.03 -11.42
N TRP A 71 -12.64 0.86 -11.13
CA TRP A 71 -12.43 -0.33 -11.97
C TRP A 71 -12.91 -0.14 -13.40
N TYR A 72 -14.06 0.50 -13.60
CA TYR A 72 -14.56 0.84 -14.92
C TYR A 72 -13.61 1.79 -15.65
N LEU A 73 -13.10 2.84 -15.00
CA LEU A 73 -12.14 3.76 -15.58
C LEU A 73 -10.81 3.09 -15.93
N ILE A 74 -10.32 2.17 -15.08
CA ILE A 74 -9.16 1.32 -15.36
C ILE A 74 -9.41 0.46 -16.60
N TYR A 75 -10.60 -0.16 -16.70
CA TYR A 75 -10.99 -0.94 -17.87
C TYR A 75 -10.98 -0.08 -19.13
N ARG A 76 -11.56 1.12 -19.10
CA ARG A 76 -11.58 2.07 -20.23
C ARG A 76 -10.18 2.55 -20.61
N LEU A 77 -9.33 2.85 -19.62
CA LEU A 77 -7.92 3.18 -19.84
C LEU A 77 -7.18 2.01 -20.48
N ASN A 78 -7.46 0.78 -20.05
CA ASN A 78 -6.82 -0.40 -20.60
C ASN A 78 -7.23 -0.65 -22.06
N ALA A 79 -8.54 -0.56 -22.33
CA ALA A 79 -9.14 -0.71 -23.65
C ALA A 79 -8.70 0.35 -24.67
N SER A 80 -8.34 1.57 -24.22
CA SER A 80 -7.82 2.62 -25.11
C SER A 80 -6.46 2.31 -25.72
N LYS A 81 -5.79 1.23 -25.27
CA LYS A 81 -4.43 0.83 -25.69
C LYS A 81 -3.41 1.98 -25.64
N LYS A 82 -3.62 2.95 -24.72
CA LYS A 82 -2.69 4.05 -24.48
C LYS A 82 -1.26 3.52 -24.29
N ARG A 83 -0.30 4.09 -25.03
CA ARG A 83 1.13 3.80 -24.88
C ARG A 83 1.69 4.50 -23.65
N ILE A 84 2.78 3.98 -23.11
CA ILE A 84 3.46 4.62 -21.97
C ILE A 84 4.22 5.85 -22.49
N ASP A 85 3.74 7.04 -22.15
CA ASP A 85 4.36 8.31 -22.51
C ASP A 85 4.23 9.33 -21.36
N ASP A 86 4.58 10.59 -21.62
CA ASP A 86 4.55 11.64 -20.60
C ASP A 86 3.21 12.42 -20.57
N SER A 87 2.20 11.96 -21.33
CA SER A 87 0.90 12.61 -21.49
C SER A 87 -0.15 12.04 -20.53
N MET A 88 -1.21 12.81 -20.28
CA MET A 88 -2.40 12.33 -19.57
C MET A 88 -3.50 12.04 -20.58
N SER A 89 -4.13 10.87 -20.51
CA SER A 89 -5.34 10.62 -21.30
C SER A 89 -6.57 11.14 -20.56
N LYS A 90 -7.70 11.27 -21.26
CA LYS A 90 -8.98 11.59 -20.61
C LYS A 90 -9.31 10.66 -19.44
N TRP A 91 -8.97 9.37 -19.54
CA TRP A 91 -9.23 8.39 -18.48
C TRP A 91 -8.34 8.60 -17.26
N ASN A 92 -7.10 9.09 -17.45
CA ASN A 92 -6.24 9.47 -16.34
C ASN A 92 -6.80 10.68 -15.58
N TRP A 93 -7.32 11.67 -16.32
CA TRP A 93 -7.99 12.82 -15.71
C TRP A 93 -9.26 12.44 -14.97
N TRP A 94 -10.08 11.54 -15.54
CA TRP A 94 -11.24 10.99 -14.84
C TRP A 94 -10.85 10.21 -13.59
N LEU A 95 -9.79 9.39 -13.63
CA LEU A 95 -9.29 8.70 -12.42
C LEU A 95 -8.88 9.71 -11.35
N LEU A 96 -8.14 10.76 -11.71
CA LEU A 96 -7.70 11.78 -10.76
C LEU A 96 -8.90 12.52 -10.15
N GLY A 97 -9.84 12.96 -10.99
CA GLY A 97 -11.03 13.69 -10.56
C GLY A 97 -11.98 12.85 -9.70
N VAL A 98 -12.21 11.58 -10.07
CA VAL A 98 -13.04 10.66 -9.29
C VAL A 98 -12.43 10.37 -7.93
N ASN A 99 -11.12 10.06 -7.88
CA ASN A 99 -10.46 9.85 -6.59
C ASN A 99 -10.54 11.11 -5.72
N ALA A 100 -10.30 12.30 -6.30
CA ALA A 100 -10.41 13.57 -5.57
C ALA A 100 -11.85 13.84 -5.06
N LEU A 101 -12.87 13.54 -5.87
CA LEU A 101 -14.27 13.64 -5.45
C LEU A 101 -14.55 12.72 -4.26
N PHE A 102 -14.08 11.47 -4.30
CA PHE A 102 -14.29 10.53 -3.20
C PHE A 102 -13.45 10.83 -1.97
N VAL A 103 -12.32 11.54 -2.10
CA VAL A 103 -11.63 12.12 -0.96
C VAL A 103 -12.54 13.11 -0.24
N VAL A 104 -13.16 14.05 -0.96
CA VAL A 104 -14.12 15.00 -0.37
C VAL A 104 -15.34 14.28 0.19
N ALA A 105 -15.88 13.29 -0.53
CA ALA A 105 -17.04 12.52 -0.09
C ALA A 105 -16.76 11.76 1.21
N HIS A 106 -15.53 11.24 1.40
CA HIS A 106 -15.16 10.55 2.62
C HIS A 106 -15.07 11.52 3.81
N PHE A 107 -14.50 12.72 3.62
CA PHE A 107 -14.54 13.77 4.65
C PHE A 107 -15.99 14.12 5.01
N ALA A 108 -16.86 14.33 4.02
CA ALA A 108 -18.28 14.60 4.29
C ALA A 108 -18.96 13.44 5.02
N GLN A 109 -18.66 12.19 4.64
CA GLN A 109 -19.20 11.00 5.31
C GLN A 109 -18.72 10.93 6.77
N THR A 110 -17.44 11.16 7.05
CA THR A 110 -16.93 11.15 8.43
C THR A 110 -17.53 12.29 9.26
N ALA A 111 -17.65 13.50 8.72
CA ALA A 111 -18.27 14.63 9.43
C ALA A 111 -19.74 14.37 9.79
N LEU A 112 -20.47 13.66 8.94
CA LEU A 112 -21.91 13.42 9.13
C LEU A 112 -22.19 12.14 9.94
N PHE A 113 -21.34 11.11 9.83
CA PHE A 113 -21.65 9.76 10.34
C PHE A 113 -20.53 9.11 11.15
N TYR A 114 -19.29 9.63 11.11
CA TYR A 114 -18.08 9.10 11.76
C TYR A 114 -17.65 7.67 11.37
N ASP A 115 -18.52 6.86 10.79
CA ASP A 115 -18.31 5.42 10.64
C ASP A 115 -17.27 5.05 9.55
N GLY A 116 -16.78 3.81 9.57
CA GLY A 116 -15.80 3.26 8.64
C GLY A 116 -16.07 1.78 8.32
N LEU A 117 -15.48 1.21 7.25
CA LEU A 117 -15.72 -0.22 6.96
C LEU A 117 -15.29 -1.13 8.12
N ALA A 118 -14.32 -0.71 8.94
CA ALA A 118 -13.88 -1.44 10.12
C ALA A 118 -15.01 -1.81 11.10
N GLN A 119 -16.18 -1.17 11.01
CA GLN A 119 -17.37 -1.54 11.75
C GLN A 119 -17.84 -2.97 11.45
N ASP A 120 -17.69 -3.41 10.19
CA ASP A 120 -18.24 -4.65 9.67
C ASP A 120 -17.18 -5.70 9.31
N VAL A 121 -15.92 -5.28 9.15
CA VAL A 121 -14.83 -6.17 8.70
C VAL A 121 -13.67 -6.21 9.70
N PRO A 122 -12.97 -7.36 9.83
CA PRO A 122 -11.83 -7.49 10.75
C PRO A 122 -10.64 -6.60 10.34
N ILE A 123 -9.88 -6.09 11.31
CA ILE A 123 -8.67 -5.28 11.08
C ILE A 123 -7.66 -5.94 10.13
N TRP A 124 -7.51 -7.26 10.25
CA TRP A 124 -6.61 -8.07 9.43
C TRP A 124 -6.93 -8.01 7.94
N SER A 125 -8.20 -7.78 7.57
CA SER A 125 -8.59 -7.72 6.16
C SER A 125 -7.93 -6.56 5.43
N SER A 126 -7.87 -5.37 6.05
CA SER A 126 -7.17 -4.20 5.51
C SER A 126 -5.66 -4.48 5.44
N GLN A 127 -5.10 -5.04 6.51
CA GLN A 127 -3.69 -5.39 6.58
C GLN A 127 -3.26 -6.38 5.47
N TYR A 128 -4.01 -7.47 5.28
CA TYR A 128 -3.71 -8.45 4.23
C TYR A 128 -3.89 -7.88 2.82
N SER A 129 -4.83 -6.94 2.63
CA SER A 129 -4.99 -6.27 1.34
C SER A 129 -3.70 -5.54 0.91
N VAL A 130 -3.07 -4.83 1.85
CA VAL A 130 -1.81 -4.10 1.65
C VAL A 130 -0.63 -5.06 1.53
N ILE A 131 -0.51 -6.07 2.40
CA ILE A 131 0.57 -7.07 2.32
C ILE A 131 0.61 -7.71 0.93
N PHE A 132 -0.53 -8.15 0.42
CA PHE A 132 -0.59 -8.76 -0.91
C PHE A 132 -0.24 -7.75 -2.02
N MET A 133 -0.66 -6.49 -1.91
CA MET A 133 -0.22 -5.43 -2.83
C MET A 133 1.31 -5.30 -2.85
N LEU A 134 1.96 -5.26 -1.69
CA LEU A 134 3.43 -5.19 -1.58
C LEU A 134 4.10 -6.40 -2.21
N VAL A 135 3.58 -7.60 -1.95
CA VAL A 135 4.05 -8.85 -2.57
C VAL A 135 3.93 -8.82 -4.10
N MET A 136 2.81 -8.34 -4.65
CA MET A 136 2.65 -8.16 -6.10
C MET A 136 3.68 -7.18 -6.66
N ILE A 137 3.97 -6.10 -5.94
CA ILE A 137 4.99 -5.11 -6.33
C ILE A 137 6.38 -5.77 -6.32
N LEU A 138 6.73 -6.57 -5.30
CA LEU A 138 7.98 -7.32 -5.24
C LEU A 138 8.15 -8.27 -6.43
N ILE A 139 7.11 -9.04 -6.77
CA ILE A 139 7.09 -9.93 -7.95
C ILE A 139 7.37 -9.13 -9.23
N MET A 140 6.65 -8.02 -9.45
CA MET A 140 6.79 -7.21 -10.66
C MET A 140 8.13 -6.46 -10.75
N LYS A 141 8.70 -6.04 -9.61
CA LYS A 141 9.95 -5.28 -9.54
C LYS A 141 11.21 -6.15 -9.53
N ASN A 142 11.09 -7.45 -9.22
CA ASN A 142 12.21 -8.42 -9.24
C ASN A 142 12.99 -8.39 -10.57
N ARG A 143 12.32 -8.23 -11.72
CA ARG A 143 13.01 -8.14 -13.04
C ARG A 143 13.95 -6.93 -13.18
N TRP A 144 13.71 -5.87 -12.41
CA TRP A 144 14.45 -4.60 -12.47
C TRP A 144 15.55 -4.52 -11.42
N ARG A 145 15.22 -4.82 -10.16
CA ARG A 145 16.13 -4.62 -9.00
C ARG A 145 16.57 -5.90 -8.30
N GLY A 146 16.07 -7.06 -8.72
CA GLY A 146 16.22 -8.31 -7.99
C GLY A 146 15.33 -8.39 -6.75
N LEU A 147 15.44 -9.50 -6.03
CA LEU A 147 14.74 -9.73 -4.76
C LEU A 147 15.72 -9.71 -3.58
N PHE A 148 16.94 -10.21 -3.76
CA PHE A 148 17.94 -10.30 -2.70
C PHE A 148 19.29 -9.75 -3.15
N PHE A 149 19.74 -8.66 -2.54
CA PHE A 149 21.05 -8.07 -2.77
C PHE A 149 21.34 -7.76 -4.26
N GLY A 150 20.33 -7.28 -4.97
CA GLY A 150 20.39 -7.01 -6.41
C GLY A 150 20.26 -8.26 -7.31
N ARG A 151 20.17 -9.47 -6.74
CA ARG A 151 20.04 -10.72 -7.50
C ARG A 151 18.60 -10.99 -7.87
N LYS A 152 18.38 -11.29 -9.15
CA LYS A 152 17.05 -11.64 -9.70
C LYS A 152 16.73 -13.09 -9.40
N VAL A 153 15.53 -13.32 -8.90
CA VAL A 153 15.01 -14.68 -8.64
C VAL A 153 14.21 -15.15 -9.86
N ARG A 154 14.37 -16.42 -10.23
CA ARG A 154 13.60 -17.02 -11.33
C ARG A 154 12.23 -17.42 -10.81
N LEU A 155 11.22 -16.59 -11.08
CA LEU A 155 9.82 -16.89 -10.78
C LEU A 155 9.11 -17.48 -12.02
N PRO A 156 8.04 -18.29 -11.85
CA PRO A 156 7.26 -18.80 -12.97
C PRO A 156 6.74 -17.67 -13.87
N LYS A 157 7.05 -17.74 -15.17
CA LYS A 157 6.77 -16.66 -16.13
C LYS A 157 5.28 -16.29 -16.18
N ASP A 158 4.41 -17.29 -16.23
CA ASP A 158 2.96 -17.06 -16.31
C ASP A 158 2.39 -16.54 -15.00
N GLY A 159 2.95 -16.94 -13.85
CA GLY A 159 2.62 -16.34 -12.55
C GLY A 159 2.95 -14.85 -12.52
N VAL A 160 4.17 -14.47 -12.93
CA VAL A 160 4.59 -13.05 -13.04
C VAL A 160 3.72 -12.27 -14.02
N ARG A 161 3.35 -12.90 -15.15
CA ARG A 161 2.47 -12.28 -16.16
C ARG A 161 1.08 -12.03 -15.60
N LEU A 162 0.48 -13.00 -14.90
CA LEU A 162 -0.82 -12.84 -14.26
C LEU A 162 -0.78 -11.77 -13.17
N THR A 163 0.27 -11.73 -12.33
CA THR A 163 0.47 -10.63 -11.37
C THR A 163 0.48 -9.28 -12.09
N SER A 164 1.20 -9.18 -13.20
CA SER A 164 1.30 -7.94 -13.98
C SER A 164 -0.02 -7.55 -14.66
N MET A 165 -0.89 -8.52 -14.97
CA MET A 165 -2.22 -8.26 -15.55
C MET A 165 -3.26 -7.89 -14.49
N SER A 166 -3.18 -8.49 -13.31
CA SER A 166 -4.16 -8.28 -12.23
C SER A 166 -3.82 -7.10 -11.32
N HIS A 167 -2.55 -6.64 -11.28
CA HIS A 167 -2.12 -5.60 -10.33
C HIS A 167 -3.00 -4.36 -10.37
N THR A 168 -3.43 -3.91 -11.55
CA THR A 168 -4.15 -2.64 -11.65
C THR A 168 -5.49 -2.70 -10.91
N TYR A 169 -6.21 -3.82 -10.99
CA TYR A 169 -7.50 -3.98 -10.32
C TYR A 169 -7.34 -4.29 -8.83
N TYR A 170 -6.40 -5.19 -8.48
CA TYR A 170 -6.17 -5.56 -7.08
C TYR A 170 -5.63 -4.39 -6.27
N ILE A 171 -4.62 -3.67 -6.77
CA ILE A 171 -4.02 -2.54 -6.07
C ILE A 171 -5.01 -1.39 -5.93
N ALA A 172 -5.84 -1.14 -6.95
CA ALA A 172 -6.94 -0.18 -6.83
C ALA A 172 -7.94 -0.59 -5.75
N TRP A 173 -8.26 -1.90 -5.65
CA TRP A 173 -9.13 -2.41 -4.60
C TRP A 173 -8.52 -2.25 -3.21
N ALA A 174 -7.28 -2.71 -3.00
CA ALA A 174 -6.60 -2.56 -1.72
C ALA A 174 -6.52 -1.08 -1.30
N ALA A 175 -6.20 -0.18 -2.24
CA ALA A 175 -6.12 1.24 -1.96
C ALA A 175 -7.49 1.84 -1.57
N ILE A 176 -8.55 1.59 -2.35
CA ILE A 176 -9.87 2.13 -2.06
C ILE A 176 -10.45 1.50 -0.78
N TYR A 177 -10.25 0.20 -0.58
CA TYR A 177 -10.68 -0.51 0.61
C TYR A 177 -10.05 0.06 1.88
N THR A 178 -8.71 0.16 1.93
CA THR A 178 -8.00 0.76 3.06
C THR A 178 -8.38 2.23 3.25
N PHE A 179 -8.61 2.96 2.16
CA PHE A 179 -9.04 4.36 2.25
C PHE A 179 -10.37 4.53 2.97
N TRP A 180 -11.37 3.68 2.69
CA TRP A 180 -12.68 3.70 3.37
C TRP A 180 -12.73 2.89 4.67
N PHE A 181 -11.65 2.19 5.02
CA PHE A 181 -11.63 1.31 6.19
C PHE A 181 -11.74 2.09 7.50
N HIS A 182 -11.11 3.26 7.55
CA HIS A 182 -10.98 4.09 8.73
C HIS A 182 -11.68 5.43 8.51
N PRO A 183 -12.31 6.02 9.54
CA PRO A 183 -12.80 7.39 9.42
C PRO A 183 -11.67 8.42 9.36
N VAL A 184 -11.98 9.61 8.84
CA VAL A 184 -11.04 10.74 8.75
C VAL A 184 -10.89 11.45 10.11
N VAL A 185 -10.02 10.91 10.97
CA VAL A 185 -9.77 11.43 12.33
C VAL A 185 -8.34 11.96 12.51
N SER A 186 -8.13 12.87 13.47
CA SER A 186 -6.86 13.57 13.72
C SER A 186 -5.90 12.82 14.64
N GLU A 187 -5.66 11.56 14.34
CA GLU A 187 -4.56 10.80 14.94
C GLU A 187 -3.35 10.80 14.01
N TRP A 188 -2.14 10.90 14.55
CA TRP A 188 -0.92 11.01 13.72
C TRP A 188 -0.79 9.87 12.70
N ALA A 189 -1.10 8.65 13.14
CA ALA A 189 -1.11 7.46 12.29
C ALA A 189 -2.12 7.57 11.13
N HIS A 190 -3.29 8.16 11.37
CA HIS A 190 -4.33 8.38 10.37
C HIS A 190 -3.92 9.49 9.39
N VAL A 191 -3.39 10.62 9.86
CA VAL A 191 -2.93 11.72 8.99
C VAL A 191 -1.85 11.25 8.01
N VAL A 192 -0.84 10.54 8.49
CA VAL A 192 0.23 9.97 7.64
C VAL A 192 -0.35 8.89 6.71
N GLY A 193 -1.29 8.09 7.20
CA GLY A 193 -2.02 7.09 6.41
C GLY A 193 -2.78 7.71 5.25
N PHE A 194 -3.65 8.69 5.51
CA PHE A 194 -4.41 9.39 4.48
C PHE A 194 -3.51 10.08 3.46
N PHE A 195 -2.43 10.75 3.91
CA PHE A 195 -1.43 11.29 2.99
C PHE A 195 -0.90 10.20 2.05
N TYR A 196 -0.52 9.03 2.59
CA TYR A 196 -0.06 7.91 1.79
C TYR A 196 -1.13 7.39 0.82
N MET A 197 -2.38 7.26 1.26
CA MET A 197 -3.50 6.85 0.42
C MET A 197 -3.73 7.81 -0.76
N PHE A 198 -3.64 9.12 -0.53
CA PHE A 198 -3.74 10.11 -1.60
C PHE A 198 -2.62 9.95 -2.62
N LEU A 199 -1.39 9.68 -2.19
CA LEU A 199 -0.27 9.40 -3.10
C LEU A 199 -0.49 8.11 -3.90
N LEU A 200 -1.11 7.08 -3.32
CA LEU A 200 -1.50 5.86 -4.04
C LEU A 200 -2.60 6.12 -5.08
N PHE A 201 -3.59 6.97 -4.78
CA PHE A 201 -4.59 7.40 -5.76
C PHE A 201 -3.98 8.22 -6.90
N ILE A 202 -2.97 9.05 -6.61
CA ILE A 202 -2.19 9.75 -7.63
C ILE A 202 -1.44 8.74 -8.49
N GLN A 203 -0.76 7.76 -7.88
CA GLN A 203 -0.06 6.69 -8.60
C GLN A 203 -1.01 5.88 -9.52
N LEU A 204 -2.22 5.59 -9.03
CA LEU A 204 -3.27 4.93 -9.81
C LEU A 204 -3.71 5.80 -11.00
N SER A 205 -3.94 7.08 -10.76
CA SER A 205 -4.38 8.06 -11.77
C SER A 205 -3.31 8.32 -12.84
N LEU A 206 -2.04 8.15 -12.50
CA LEU A 206 -0.90 8.24 -13.41
C LEU A 206 -0.65 6.95 -14.22
N ALA A 207 -1.51 5.94 -14.14
CA ALA A 207 -1.34 4.70 -14.90
C ALA A 207 -1.05 4.95 -16.40
N ARG A 208 -0.13 4.16 -16.96
CA ARG A 208 0.38 4.31 -18.34
C ARG A 208 1.06 5.66 -18.62
N THR A 209 1.64 6.31 -17.61
CA THR A 209 2.60 7.42 -17.79
C THR A 209 4.03 6.99 -17.45
N ARG A 210 5.05 7.76 -17.83
CA ARG A 210 6.44 7.48 -17.43
C ARG A 210 6.62 7.58 -15.93
N VAL A 211 5.98 8.55 -15.27
CA VAL A 211 6.03 8.71 -13.80
C VAL A 211 5.54 7.47 -13.07
N HIS A 212 4.45 6.83 -13.50
CA HIS A 212 3.94 5.61 -12.85
C HIS A 212 4.97 4.47 -12.76
N SER A 213 5.89 4.42 -13.73
CA SER A 213 7.00 3.45 -13.76
C SER A 213 8.33 3.99 -13.24
N SER A 214 8.39 5.27 -12.83
CA SER A 214 9.62 5.92 -12.39
C SER A 214 10.17 5.25 -11.13
N LYS A 215 11.44 4.85 -11.16
CA LYS A 215 12.11 4.20 -10.02
C LYS A 215 12.08 5.05 -8.75
N TYR A 216 12.25 6.38 -8.87
CA TYR A 216 12.27 7.28 -7.73
C TYR A 216 10.89 7.46 -7.11
N TRP A 217 9.87 7.63 -7.94
CA TRP A 217 8.49 7.79 -7.46
C TRP A 217 7.97 6.50 -6.84
N THR A 218 8.15 5.36 -7.50
CA THR A 218 7.73 4.08 -6.92
C THR A 218 8.48 3.75 -5.64
N LEU A 219 9.78 4.07 -5.57
CA LEU A 219 10.54 3.86 -4.33
C LEU A 219 10.04 4.77 -3.21
N ALA A 220 9.71 6.03 -3.49
CA ALA A 220 9.15 6.93 -2.48
C ALA A 220 7.86 6.35 -1.89
N LEU A 221 6.96 5.82 -2.72
CA LEU A 221 5.73 5.15 -2.26
C LEU A 221 6.02 3.88 -1.45
N GLU A 222 7.02 3.10 -1.85
CA GLU A 222 7.40 1.89 -1.13
C GLU A 222 8.03 2.18 0.23
N VAL A 223 8.81 3.26 0.34
CA VAL A 223 9.44 3.71 1.59
C VAL A 223 8.43 4.40 2.51
N LEU A 224 7.41 5.08 1.98
CA LEU A 224 6.39 5.70 2.83
C LEU A 224 5.56 4.69 3.65
N VAL A 225 5.45 3.43 3.17
CA VAL A 225 4.83 2.33 3.94
C VAL A 225 5.56 2.08 5.25
N LEU A 226 6.89 2.15 5.25
CA LEU A 226 7.70 2.01 6.46
C LEU A 226 7.29 3.03 7.51
N PHE A 227 7.20 4.31 7.11
CA PHE A 227 6.86 5.39 8.02
C PHE A 227 5.42 5.28 8.51
N HIS A 228 4.49 4.96 7.61
CA HIS A 228 3.09 4.77 7.97
C HIS A 228 2.91 3.58 8.92
N GLY A 229 3.41 2.39 8.57
CA GLY A 229 3.26 1.17 9.38
C GLY A 229 3.92 1.28 10.75
N ALA A 230 5.12 1.88 10.82
CA ALA A 230 5.76 2.16 12.10
C ALA A 230 4.96 3.17 12.94
N SER A 231 4.41 4.22 12.32
CA SER A 231 3.58 5.20 13.02
C SER A 231 2.30 4.57 13.57
N VAL A 232 1.59 3.76 12.78
CA VAL A 232 0.41 3.02 13.24
C VAL A 232 0.77 2.19 14.47
N ALA A 233 1.81 1.35 14.39
CA ALA A 233 2.19 0.50 15.51
C ALA A 233 2.62 1.30 16.75
N PHE A 234 3.31 2.43 16.58
CA PHE A 234 3.77 3.27 17.68
C PHE A 234 2.61 3.92 18.43
N TYR A 235 1.67 4.55 17.71
CA TYR A 235 0.59 5.31 18.31
C TYR A 235 -0.59 4.45 18.76
N THR A 236 -0.79 3.28 18.14
CA THR A 236 -2.00 2.47 18.39
C THR A 236 -1.79 1.28 19.32
N GLN A 237 -0.57 0.72 19.42
CA GLN A 237 -0.33 -0.53 20.16
C GLN A 237 0.56 -0.36 21.40
N GLN A 238 1.04 0.86 21.69
CA GLN A 238 1.88 1.23 22.86
C GLN A 238 2.92 0.16 23.28
N SER A 239 3.47 -0.56 22.31
CA SER A 239 4.35 -1.72 22.51
C SER A 239 5.53 -1.61 21.57
N ILE A 240 6.57 -2.42 21.81
CA ILE A 240 7.77 -2.44 20.96
C ILE A 240 7.49 -2.90 19.51
N ILE A 241 6.29 -3.38 19.18
CA ILE A 241 5.90 -3.84 17.83
C ILE A 241 6.20 -2.80 16.73
N TRP A 242 6.23 -1.51 17.05
CA TRP A 242 6.64 -0.49 16.07
C TRP A 242 8.08 -0.67 15.57
N THR A 243 8.99 -1.22 16.38
CA THR A 243 10.36 -1.53 15.95
C THR A 243 10.34 -2.66 14.93
N MET A 244 9.50 -3.68 15.10
CA MET A 244 9.29 -4.74 14.10
C MET A 244 8.83 -4.17 12.75
N PHE A 245 7.87 -3.23 12.76
CA PHE A 245 7.42 -2.57 11.53
C PHE A 245 8.52 -1.73 10.88
N LEU A 246 9.19 -0.88 11.67
CA LEU A 246 10.27 -0.04 11.19
C LEU A 246 11.42 -0.88 10.62
N THR A 247 12.01 -1.76 11.44
CA THR A 247 13.20 -2.52 11.04
C THR A 247 12.87 -3.61 10.02
N GLY A 248 11.67 -4.18 10.05
CA GLY A 248 11.19 -5.14 9.05
C GLY A 248 11.08 -4.52 7.65
N PHE A 249 10.43 -3.36 7.51
CA PHE A 249 10.38 -2.66 6.22
C PHE A 249 11.75 -2.08 5.81
N MET A 250 12.57 -1.62 6.76
CA MET A 250 13.97 -1.27 6.47
C MET A 250 14.75 -2.48 5.93
N THR A 251 14.49 -3.69 6.42
CA THR A 251 15.09 -4.92 5.88
C THR A 251 14.74 -5.09 4.41
N ILE A 252 13.46 -4.95 4.04
CA ILE A 252 13.01 -4.99 2.63
C ILE A 252 13.72 -3.91 1.81
N PHE A 253 13.84 -2.69 2.34
CA PHE A 253 14.55 -1.61 1.66
C PHE A 253 16.03 -1.94 1.41
N ILE A 254 16.75 -2.35 2.45
CA ILE A 254 18.19 -2.62 2.41
C ILE A 254 18.51 -3.87 1.57
N VAL A 255 17.69 -4.93 1.67
CA VAL A 255 17.94 -6.20 0.98
C VAL A 255 17.44 -6.17 -0.48
N THR A 256 16.36 -5.44 -0.77
CA THR A 256 15.73 -5.46 -2.10
C THR A 256 15.72 -4.10 -2.78
N GLN A 257 15.13 -3.09 -2.16
CA GLN A 257 14.69 -1.89 -2.88
C GLN A 257 15.86 -0.97 -3.27
N ILE A 258 16.87 -0.83 -2.40
CA ILE A 258 18.03 0.04 -2.58
C ILE A 258 18.84 -0.29 -3.85
N TYR A 259 18.86 -1.55 -4.27
CA TYR A 259 19.58 -2.00 -5.47
C TYR A 259 18.95 -1.51 -6.78
N GLY A 260 17.69 -1.05 -6.75
CA GLY A 260 17.03 -0.42 -7.89
C GLY A 260 17.50 1.01 -8.18
N LEU A 261 18.24 1.63 -7.26
CA LEU A 261 18.67 3.03 -7.39
C LEU A 261 19.89 3.20 -8.29
N GLY A 262 20.77 2.20 -8.36
CA GLY A 262 22.07 2.31 -9.02
C GLY A 262 23.11 3.05 -8.18
N LEU A 263 23.00 2.99 -6.85
CA LEU A 263 23.98 3.58 -5.94
C LEU A 263 25.33 2.85 -5.99
N PRO A 264 26.45 3.56 -5.75
CA PRO A 264 27.75 2.89 -5.61
C PRO A 264 27.76 1.99 -4.35
N LYS A 265 28.59 0.94 -4.38
CA LYS A 265 28.63 -0.09 -3.32
C LYS A 265 28.88 0.47 -1.92
N TRP A 266 29.67 1.55 -1.80
CA TRP A 266 29.97 2.16 -0.51
C TRP A 266 28.72 2.79 0.12
N SER A 267 27.83 3.42 -0.67
CA SER A 267 26.60 4.01 -0.15
C SER A 267 25.64 2.94 0.33
N ILE A 268 25.55 1.81 -0.38
CA ILE A 268 24.76 0.66 0.05
C ILE A 268 25.33 0.08 1.35
N ARG A 269 26.65 -0.10 1.45
CA ARG A 269 27.30 -0.58 2.68
C ARG A 269 27.09 0.36 3.86
N LEU A 270 27.18 1.67 3.63
CA LEU A 270 26.92 2.68 4.67
C LEU A 270 25.46 2.63 5.14
N ALA A 271 24.51 2.54 4.20
CA ALA A 271 23.09 2.39 4.54
C ALA A 271 22.82 1.09 5.31
N SER A 272 23.44 -0.03 4.90
CA SER A 272 23.36 -1.30 5.61
C SER A 272 23.96 -1.21 7.02
N ALA A 273 25.12 -0.57 7.19
CA ALA A 273 25.75 -0.38 8.49
C ALA A 273 24.89 0.50 9.41
N ALA A 274 24.37 1.63 8.89
CA ALA A 274 23.46 2.50 9.62
C ALA A 274 22.19 1.75 10.06
N TYR A 275 21.61 0.94 9.18
CA TYR A 275 20.46 0.10 9.48
C TYR A 275 20.77 -0.94 10.58
N LEU A 276 21.92 -1.62 10.52
CA LEU A 276 22.32 -2.60 11.53
C LEU A 276 22.54 -1.95 12.90
N LEU A 277 23.21 -0.80 12.93
CA LEU A 277 23.42 -0.03 14.16
C LEU A 277 22.11 0.48 14.75
N LEU A 278 21.21 1.01 13.91
CA LEU A 278 19.88 1.44 14.34
C LEU A 278 19.07 0.27 14.91
N SER A 279 19.04 -0.86 14.20
CA SER A 279 18.30 -2.04 14.64
C SER A 279 18.85 -2.58 15.95
N LEU A 280 20.17 -2.74 16.05
CA LEU A 280 20.81 -3.17 17.29
C LEU A 280 20.48 -2.20 18.44
N SER A 281 20.55 -0.89 18.20
CA SER A 281 20.23 0.12 19.20
C SER A 281 18.77 0.01 19.69
N LEU A 282 17.80 -0.06 18.77
CA LEU A 282 16.37 -0.14 19.10
C LEU A 282 16.00 -1.39 19.90
N TYR A 283 16.66 -2.51 19.61
CA TYR A 283 16.47 -3.76 20.34
C TYR A 283 17.39 -3.90 21.55
N THR A 284 18.36 -3.02 21.80
CA THR A 284 19.27 -3.13 22.95
C THR A 284 18.97 -2.11 24.03
N PHE A 285 18.50 -0.92 23.66
CA PHE A 285 18.32 0.20 24.58
C PHE A 285 16.86 0.63 24.67
N TYR A 286 16.44 1.06 25.86
CA TYR A 286 15.25 1.88 26.03
C TYR A 286 15.49 3.30 25.48
N PRO A 287 14.43 4.07 25.19
CA PRO A 287 14.57 5.49 24.82
C PRO A 287 15.36 6.33 25.84
N SER A 288 15.36 5.92 27.11
CA SER A 288 16.18 6.51 28.19
C SER A 288 17.69 6.25 28.07
N GLY A 289 18.12 5.39 27.14
CA GLY A 289 19.51 4.96 26.97
C GLY A 289 19.93 3.77 27.84
N SER A 290 19.07 3.29 28.73
CA SER A 290 19.38 2.11 29.56
C SER A 290 19.30 0.81 28.75
N LEU A 291 20.25 -0.10 29.00
CA LEU A 291 20.28 -1.45 28.43
C LEU A 291 19.03 -2.26 28.81
N SER A 292 18.52 -3.06 27.88
CA SER A 292 17.37 -3.95 28.07
C SER A 292 17.59 -5.31 27.43
N THR A 293 17.78 -6.34 28.27
CA THR A 293 17.86 -7.73 27.82
C THR A 293 16.51 -8.23 27.29
N GLU A 294 15.40 -7.70 27.81
CA GLU A 294 14.05 -7.99 27.31
C GLU A 294 13.90 -7.54 25.85
N ARG A 295 14.27 -6.30 25.52
CA ARG A 295 14.25 -5.83 24.13
C ARG A 295 15.16 -6.66 23.25
N LEU A 296 16.34 -7.03 23.75
CA LEU A 296 17.33 -7.77 22.96
C LEU A 296 16.81 -9.18 22.63
N SER A 297 16.08 -9.79 23.56
CA SER A 297 15.42 -11.08 23.35
C SER A 297 14.40 -11.05 22.20
N GLN A 298 13.89 -9.87 21.84
CA GLN A 298 12.90 -9.67 20.77
C GLN A 298 13.51 -9.34 19.41
N ILE A 299 14.84 -9.31 19.27
CA ILE A 299 15.52 -8.93 18.02
C ILE A 299 15.12 -9.80 16.82
N TYR A 300 14.67 -11.03 17.05
CA TYR A 300 14.18 -11.93 16.00
C TYR A 300 12.99 -11.35 15.22
N GLN A 301 12.21 -10.43 15.80
CA GLN A 301 11.05 -9.80 15.17
C GLN A 301 11.43 -9.01 13.90
N ILE A 302 12.69 -8.57 13.77
CA ILE A 302 13.22 -7.94 12.55
C ILE A 302 12.97 -8.78 11.29
N SER A 303 12.85 -10.11 11.45
CA SER A 303 12.65 -11.05 10.38
C SER A 303 11.18 -11.23 9.98
N PHE A 304 10.21 -10.83 10.80
CA PHE A 304 8.80 -11.20 10.61
C PHE A 304 8.21 -10.67 9.30
N ILE A 305 8.36 -9.37 9.04
CA ILE A 305 7.92 -8.75 7.78
C ILE A 305 8.68 -9.30 6.58
N PRO A 306 10.03 -9.30 6.54
CA PRO A 306 10.75 -9.76 5.36
C PRO A 306 10.52 -11.25 5.08
N VAL A 307 10.51 -12.11 6.10
CA VAL A 307 10.23 -13.55 5.91
C VAL A 307 8.81 -13.73 5.35
N THR A 308 7.82 -13.03 5.90
CA THR A 308 6.43 -13.11 5.42
C THR A 308 6.30 -12.63 3.97
N GLU A 309 6.81 -11.44 3.65
CA GLU A 309 6.70 -10.89 2.29
C GLU A 309 7.46 -11.75 1.27
N TYR A 310 8.70 -12.16 1.57
CA TYR A 310 9.47 -12.99 0.66
C TYR A 310 8.86 -14.38 0.48
N ALA A 311 8.36 -15.01 1.54
CA ALA A 311 7.65 -16.29 1.41
C ALA A 311 6.41 -16.14 0.52
N LEU A 312 5.63 -15.08 0.74
CA LEU A 312 4.44 -14.79 -0.06
C LEU A 312 4.76 -14.49 -1.52
N VAL A 313 5.93 -13.91 -1.86
CA VAL A 313 6.36 -13.77 -3.26
C VAL A 313 6.37 -15.12 -3.98
N PHE A 314 6.91 -16.16 -3.34
CA PHE A 314 6.95 -17.50 -3.93
C PHE A 314 5.57 -18.15 -3.96
N VAL A 315 4.83 -18.07 -2.85
CA VAL A 315 3.48 -18.66 -2.75
C VAL A 315 2.53 -18.04 -3.78
N VAL A 316 2.49 -16.71 -3.88
CA VAL A 316 1.59 -16.00 -4.81
C VAL A 316 2.01 -16.22 -6.26
N ALA A 317 3.32 -16.18 -6.57
CA ALA A 317 3.79 -16.45 -7.93
C ALA A 317 3.48 -17.90 -8.36
N ALA A 318 3.63 -18.87 -7.46
CA ALA A 318 3.30 -20.28 -7.70
C ALA A 318 1.79 -20.50 -7.83
N ALA A 319 0.98 -19.88 -6.97
CA ALA A 319 -0.47 -19.97 -7.02
C ALA A 319 -1.03 -19.39 -8.33
N LEU A 320 -0.56 -18.21 -8.74
CA LEU A 320 -0.96 -17.61 -10.01
C LEU A 320 -0.46 -18.44 -11.20
N TRP A 321 0.72 -19.06 -11.11
CA TRP A 321 1.15 -20.03 -12.10
C TRP A 321 0.22 -21.26 -12.16
N ALA A 322 -0.20 -21.83 -11.03
CA ALA A 322 -1.18 -22.91 -11.02
C ALA A 322 -2.51 -22.48 -11.68
N VAL A 323 -2.99 -21.26 -11.41
CA VAL A 323 -4.17 -20.68 -12.09
C VAL A 323 -3.95 -20.57 -13.59
N SER A 324 -2.73 -20.25 -14.04
CA SER A 324 -2.38 -20.17 -15.46
C SER A 324 -2.50 -21.50 -16.21
N LEU A 325 -2.49 -22.63 -15.49
CA LEU A 325 -2.66 -23.97 -16.06
C LEU A 325 -4.12 -24.30 -16.39
N LEU A 326 -5.07 -23.56 -15.82
CA LEU A 326 -6.50 -23.75 -16.11
C LEU A 326 -6.75 -23.49 -17.61
N PRO A 327 -7.43 -24.40 -18.34
CA PRO A 327 -7.64 -24.28 -19.79
C PRO A 327 -8.11 -22.90 -20.27
N PRO A 328 -9.14 -22.26 -19.66
CA PRO A 328 -9.60 -20.94 -20.14
C PRO A 328 -8.57 -19.82 -19.92
N VAL A 329 -7.73 -19.93 -18.88
CA VAL A 329 -6.69 -18.93 -18.59
C VAL A 329 -5.50 -19.15 -19.51
N ARG A 330 -5.07 -20.41 -19.67
CA ARG A 330 -3.96 -20.79 -20.55
C ARG A 330 -4.21 -20.36 -21.99
N ALA A 331 -5.42 -20.59 -22.50
CA ALA A 331 -5.82 -20.18 -23.85
C ALA A 331 -5.74 -18.65 -24.06
N LYS A 332 -6.10 -17.85 -23.04
CA LYS A 332 -5.97 -16.39 -23.09
C LYS A 332 -4.52 -15.92 -22.99
N LEU A 333 -3.68 -16.61 -22.24
CA LEU A 333 -2.27 -16.26 -22.08
C LEU A 333 -1.46 -16.62 -23.34
N HIS A 334 -1.74 -17.77 -23.94
CA HIS A 334 -1.01 -18.32 -25.08
C HIS A 334 -1.96 -18.60 -26.25
N PRO A 335 -2.54 -17.55 -26.89
CA PRO A 335 -3.41 -17.73 -28.04
C PRO A 335 -2.61 -18.34 -29.20
N GLY A 336 -2.95 -19.58 -29.58
CA GLY A 336 -2.27 -20.36 -30.64
C GLY A 336 -1.47 -21.59 -30.17
N GLY A 337 -1.40 -21.88 -28.87
CA GLY A 337 -0.62 -23.00 -28.33
C GLY A 337 -1.30 -24.38 -28.30
N SER A 338 -2.43 -24.57 -28.98
CA SER A 338 -3.21 -25.83 -28.96
C SER A 338 -2.82 -26.85 -30.04
N GLU A 339 -1.81 -26.60 -30.87
CA GLU A 339 -1.49 -27.48 -32.03
C GLU A 339 -0.34 -28.47 -31.83
N THR A 340 0.29 -28.58 -30.67
CA THR A 340 1.42 -29.52 -30.50
C THR A 340 1.36 -30.31 -29.21
N VAL A 341 0.36 -31.20 -29.07
CA VAL A 341 0.49 -32.43 -28.26
C VAL A 341 -0.28 -33.56 -28.95
N SER A 342 0.18 -33.96 -30.14
CA SER A 342 -0.03 -35.30 -30.68
C SER A 342 1.10 -35.63 -31.64
N ARG A 343 2.14 -36.29 -31.13
CA ARG A 343 2.98 -37.25 -31.84
C ARG A 343 3.86 -37.97 -30.85
#